data_AF-A0A2G6DU29-F1
#
_entry.id   AF-A0A2G6DU29-F1
#
_cell.length_a   1.000
_cell.length_b   1.000
_cell.length_c   1.000
_cell.angle_alpha   90.00
_cell.angle_beta   90.00
_cell.angle_gamma   90.00
#
_symmetry.space_group_name_H-M   'P 1'
#
loop_
_entity.id
_entity.type
_entity.pdbx_description
1 polymer ?
#
loop_
_entity_poly.entity_id
_entity_poly.type
_entity_poly.pdbx_seq_one_letter_code
_entity_poly.pdbx_strand_id
1 'polypeptide(L)'
;MLSLREASLAYLVASYLTYWVGDIADGALARRTGQETRTGAVLDITSDRLCTTTAAAAFIVVDPAVALPIGIFLAQFCILDTMLTLGFLPFGVLSPNYFYLADEHLYRLNWSAWAKATNTSSVVIACLLGWYPLARMTRLMRRLAVAGTVS
;
A
#
# COMPACT_ATOMS: atom_id res chain seq x y z
N MET A 1 -2.99 11.34 10.97
CA MET A 1 -3.00 12.82 10.86
C MET A 1 -1.90 13.49 11.67
N LEU A 2 -1.57 13.05 12.88
CA LEU A 2 -0.41 13.57 13.63
C LEU A 2 0.91 13.40 12.85
N SER A 3 1.08 12.31 12.12
CA SER A 3 2.23 12.07 11.22
C SER A 3 2.41 13.13 10.12
N LEU A 4 1.32 13.62 9.53
CA LEU A 4 1.35 14.71 8.53
C LEU A 4 1.74 16.05 9.16
N ARG A 5 1.26 16.30 10.39
CA ARG A 5 1.46 17.58 11.07
C ARG A 5 2.85 17.71 11.66
N GLU A 6 3.37 16.63 12.24
CA GLU A 6 4.63 16.65 12.99
C GLU A 6 5.84 16.19 12.18
N ALA A 7 5.63 15.70 10.95
CA ALA A 7 6.68 15.21 10.06
C ALA A 7 7.67 14.26 10.78
N SER A 8 7.14 13.39 11.64
CA SER A 8 7.93 12.51 12.50
C SER A 8 7.79 11.04 12.09
N LEU A 9 8.94 10.38 11.98
CA LEU A 9 9.05 8.96 11.61
C LEU A 9 8.31 8.06 12.61
N ALA A 10 8.33 8.39 13.90
CA ALA A 10 7.65 7.60 14.93
C ALA A 10 6.13 7.56 14.71
N TYR A 11 5.51 8.72 14.41
CA TYR A 11 4.09 8.77 14.10
C TYR A 11 3.75 8.17 12.75
N LEU A 12 4.67 8.22 11.78
CA LEU A 12 4.50 7.53 10.51
C LEU A 12 4.43 6.01 10.73
N VAL A 13 5.38 5.45 11.48
CA VAL A 13 5.39 4.03 11.86
C VAL A 13 4.11 3.67 12.63
N ALA A 14 3.73 4.47 13.63
CA ALA A 14 2.50 4.24 14.39
C ALA A 14 1.24 4.28 13.50
N SER A 15 1.22 5.13 12.46
CA SER A 15 0.11 5.19 11.50
C SER A 15 -0.01 3.89 10.71
N TYR A 16 1.11 3.37 10.17
CA TYR A 16 1.12 2.10 9.44
C TYR A 16 0.74 0.92 10.33
N LEU A 17 1.26 0.87 11.57
CA LEU A 17 0.92 -0.20 12.51
C LEU A 17 -0.56 -0.20 12.89
N THR A 18 -1.12 0.98 13.18
CA THR A 18 -2.54 1.12 13.53
C THR A 18 -3.42 0.66 12.37
N TYR A 19 -3.08 1.08 11.16
CA TYR A 19 -3.75 0.66 9.93
C TYR A 19 -3.72 -0.86 9.76
N TRP A 20 -2.54 -1.48 9.75
CA TRP A 20 -2.40 -2.93 9.53
C TRP A 20 -3.10 -3.76 10.60
N VAL A 21 -3.01 -3.36 11.87
CA VAL A 21 -3.72 -4.08 12.94
C VAL A 21 -5.23 -3.99 12.74
N GLY A 22 -5.73 -2.83 12.32
CA GLY A 22 -7.15 -2.62 12.02
C GLY A 22 -7.66 -3.53 10.90
N ASP A 23 -6.99 -3.51 9.74
CA ASP A 23 -7.30 -4.31 8.54
C ASP A 23 -7.24 -5.84 8.78
N ILE A 24 -6.29 -6.29 9.59
CA ILE A 24 -6.25 -7.72 9.96
C ILE A 24 -7.40 -8.05 10.91
N ALA A 25 -7.72 -7.16 11.84
CA ALA A 25 -8.69 -7.41 12.91
C ALA A 25 -10.13 -7.42 12.40
N ASP A 26 -10.54 -6.50 11.53
CA ASP A 26 -11.92 -6.44 11.03
C ASP A 26 -12.22 -7.64 10.12
N GLY A 27 -11.30 -8.01 9.22
CA GLY A 27 -11.42 -9.20 8.38
C GLY A 27 -11.42 -10.49 9.20
N ALA A 28 -10.58 -10.59 10.24
CA ALA A 28 -10.59 -11.74 11.13
C ALA A 28 -11.88 -11.84 11.94
N LEU A 29 -12.40 -10.71 12.42
CA LEU A 29 -13.66 -10.66 13.16
C LEU A 29 -14.82 -11.08 12.28
N ALA A 30 -14.94 -10.53 11.07
CA ALA A 30 -16.02 -10.86 10.13
C ALA A 30 -16.06 -12.35 9.77
N ARG A 31 -14.89 -12.96 9.54
CA ARG A 31 -14.77 -14.41 9.29
C ARG A 31 -15.15 -15.25 10.51
N ARG A 32 -14.75 -14.84 11.71
CA ARG A 32 -15.07 -15.55 12.96
C ARG A 32 -16.55 -15.48 13.32
N THR A 33 -17.22 -14.38 12.98
CA THR A 33 -18.65 -14.19 13.27
C THR A 33 -19.55 -14.66 12.13
N GLY A 34 -18.99 -15.02 10.96
CA GLY A 34 -19.76 -15.37 9.77
C GLY A 34 -20.54 -14.20 9.18
N GLN A 35 -20.13 -12.96 9.46
CA GLN A 35 -20.80 -11.72 9.03
C GLN A 35 -20.08 -11.04 7.87
N GLU A 36 -19.39 -11.81 7.04
CA GLU A 36 -18.77 -11.27 5.83
C GLU A 36 -19.86 -10.77 4.86
N THR A 37 -19.71 -9.54 4.38
CA THR A 37 -20.64 -8.94 3.41
C THR A 37 -19.88 -8.34 2.25
N ARG A 38 -20.54 -8.26 1.08
CA ARG A 38 -19.97 -7.60 -0.10
C ARG A 38 -19.69 -6.13 0.15
N THR A 39 -20.60 -5.44 0.83
CA THR A 39 -20.41 -4.04 1.24
C THR A 39 -19.23 -3.90 2.20
N GLY A 40 -19.09 -4.82 3.16
CA GLY A 40 -17.94 -4.88 4.05
C GLY A 40 -16.62 -5.03 3.28
N ALA A 41 -16.56 -5.93 2.31
CA ALA A 41 -15.37 -6.10 1.47
C ALA A 41 -15.05 -4.84 0.64
N VAL A 42 -16.05 -4.13 0.11
CA VAL A 42 -15.82 -2.85 -0.60
C VAL A 42 -15.33 -1.76 0.36
N LEU A 43 -15.90 -1.70 1.57
CA LEU A 43 -15.49 -0.74 2.60
C LEU A 43 -14.05 -1.00 3.05
N ASP A 44 -13.69 -2.25 3.28
CA ASP A 44 -12.34 -2.72 3.57
C ASP A 44 -11.36 -2.25 2.49
N ILE A 45 -11.65 -2.60 1.22
CA ILE A 45 -10.86 -2.18 0.05
C ILE A 45 -10.70 -0.66 0.01
N THR A 46 -11.78 0.12 0.15
CA THR A 46 -11.69 1.59 0.05
C THR A 46 -10.97 2.22 1.24
N SER A 47 -11.13 1.66 2.44
CA SER A 47 -10.47 2.10 3.67
C SER A 47 -8.97 1.87 3.61
N ASP A 48 -8.53 0.71 3.10
CA ASP A 48 -7.14 0.40 2.78
C ASP A 48 -6.48 1.50 1.94
N ARG A 49 -7.17 1.94 0.87
CA ARG A 49 -6.65 2.95 -0.05
C ARG A 49 -6.58 4.31 0.63
N LEU A 50 -7.59 4.69 1.41
CA LEU A 50 -7.59 5.94 2.15
C LEU A 50 -6.47 5.99 3.20
N CYS A 51 -6.35 4.94 4.02
CA CYS A 51 -5.34 4.83 5.07
C CYS A 51 -3.92 4.83 4.48
N THR A 52 -3.67 3.99 3.48
CA THR A 52 -2.37 3.89 2.83
C THR A 52 -2.00 5.19 2.11
N THR A 53 -2.92 5.82 1.38
CA THR A 53 -2.65 7.11 0.70
C THR A 53 -2.31 8.21 1.70
N THR A 54 -3.02 8.24 2.84
CA THR A 54 -2.76 9.22 3.90
C THR A 54 -1.39 8.99 4.55
N ALA A 55 -1.03 7.74 4.84
CA ALA A 55 0.29 7.40 5.38
C ALA A 55 1.42 7.66 4.38
N ALA A 56 1.20 7.37 3.10
CA ALA A 56 2.12 7.65 2.01
C ALA A 56 2.37 9.17 1.85
N ALA A 57 1.31 9.99 1.91
CA ALA A 57 1.45 11.45 1.92
C ALA A 57 2.27 11.94 3.12
N ALA A 58 2.06 11.37 4.31
CA ALA A 58 2.88 11.67 5.48
C ALA A 58 4.35 11.31 5.27
N PHE A 59 4.63 10.20 4.59
CA PHE A 59 6.00 9.81 4.26
C PHE A 59 6.67 10.82 3.31
N ILE A 60 5.96 11.31 2.30
CA ILE A 60 6.50 12.36 1.40
C ILE A 60 6.83 13.64 2.18
N VAL A 61 6.02 14.00 3.18
CA VAL A 61 6.31 15.17 4.05
C VAL A 61 7.57 14.93 4.90
N VAL A 62 7.77 13.70 5.40
CA VAL A 62 8.95 13.33 6.21
C VAL A 62 10.22 13.26 5.36
N ASP A 63 10.16 12.68 4.17
CA ASP A 63 11.28 12.61 3.21
C ASP A 63 10.79 12.93 1.79
N PRO A 64 10.90 14.19 1.32
CA PRO A 64 10.48 14.56 -0.02
C PRO A 64 11.20 13.81 -1.14
N ALA A 65 12.37 13.19 -0.89
CA ALA A 65 13.09 12.41 -1.90
C ALA A 65 12.34 11.14 -2.33
N VAL A 66 11.36 10.69 -1.54
CA VAL A 66 10.52 9.52 -1.86
C VAL A 66 9.25 9.88 -2.65
N ALA A 67 9.04 11.15 -3.02
CA ALA A 67 7.82 11.62 -3.66
C ALA A 67 7.49 10.90 -4.98
N LEU A 68 8.41 10.91 -5.94
CA LEU A 68 8.22 10.25 -7.24
C LEU A 68 7.84 8.77 -7.11
N PRO A 69 8.60 7.96 -6.38
CA PRO A 69 8.30 6.55 -6.33
C PRO A 69 7.11 6.18 -5.43
N ILE A 70 6.83 6.94 -4.38
CA ILE A 70 5.54 6.82 -3.69
C ILE A 70 4.40 7.19 -4.65
N GLY A 71 4.57 8.19 -5.51
CA GLY A 71 3.61 8.54 -6.55
C GLY A 71 3.34 7.39 -7.53
N ILE A 72 4.38 6.69 -7.99
CA ILE A 72 4.25 5.50 -8.85
C ILE A 72 3.49 4.39 -8.11
N PHE A 73 3.87 4.12 -6.85
CA PHE A 73 3.17 3.15 -6.00
C PHE A 73 1.70 3.52 -5.84
N LEU A 74 1.36 4.77 -5.54
CA LEU A 74 -0.02 5.21 -5.38
C LEU A 74 -0.82 5.12 -6.69
N ALA A 75 -0.21 5.42 -7.84
CA ALA A 75 -0.88 5.24 -9.13
C ALA A 75 -1.23 3.76 -9.39
N GLN A 76 -0.30 2.85 -9.10
CA GLN A 76 -0.53 1.42 -9.21
C GLN A 76 -1.57 0.93 -8.19
N PHE A 77 -1.42 1.31 -6.92
CA PHE A 77 -2.24 0.83 -5.80
C PHE A 77 -3.66 1.41 -5.78
N CYS A 78 -3.82 2.71 -6.01
CA CYS A 78 -5.12 3.37 -5.95
C CYS A 78 -5.95 3.14 -7.21
N ILE A 79 -5.33 2.90 -8.36
CA ILE A 79 -6.03 2.77 -9.64
C ILE A 79 -6.05 1.31 -10.08
N LEU A 80 -4.91 0.76 -10.49
CA LEU A 80 -4.85 -0.56 -11.11
C LEU A 80 -5.25 -1.66 -10.13
N ASP A 81 -4.67 -1.65 -8.94
CA ASP A 81 -4.94 -2.64 -7.91
C ASP A 81 -6.38 -2.51 -7.37
N THR A 82 -6.91 -1.30 -7.24
CA THR A 82 -8.31 -1.09 -6.86
C THR A 82 -9.28 -1.64 -7.91
N MET A 83 -9.06 -1.34 -9.20
CA MET A 83 -9.92 -1.84 -10.27
C MET A 83 -9.87 -3.37 -10.37
N LEU A 84 -8.67 -3.94 -10.25
CA LEU A 84 -8.49 -5.38 -10.18
C LEU A 84 -9.25 -5.93 -8.96
N THR A 85 -8.97 -5.44 -7.77
CA THR A 85 -9.55 -5.94 -6.52
C THR A 85 -11.07 -5.79 -6.48
N LEU A 86 -11.67 -4.75 -7.06
CA LEU A 86 -13.13 -4.60 -7.18
C LEU A 86 -13.74 -5.44 -8.31
N GLY A 87 -12.92 -6.05 -9.18
CA GLY A 87 -13.34 -6.89 -10.29
C GLY A 87 -14.15 -8.12 -9.87
N PHE A 88 -14.19 -8.49 -8.59
CA PHE A 88 -15.06 -9.55 -8.08
C PHE A 88 -16.55 -9.21 -8.07
N LEU A 89 -16.90 -7.92 -8.01
CA LEU A 89 -18.28 -7.45 -7.82
C LEU A 89 -19.29 -8.02 -8.83
N PRO A 90 -18.99 -8.10 -10.14
CA PRO A 90 -19.90 -8.65 -11.13
C PRO A 90 -20.15 -10.16 -10.99
N PHE A 91 -19.28 -10.89 -10.28
CA PHE A 91 -19.30 -12.36 -10.22
C PHE A 91 -20.12 -12.93 -9.08
N GLY A 92 -20.84 -12.09 -8.33
CA GLY A 92 -21.74 -12.54 -7.26
C GLY A 92 -21.04 -13.09 -6.01
N VAL A 93 -19.70 -13.16 -5.99
CA VAL A 93 -18.93 -13.61 -4.82
C VAL A 93 -18.92 -12.54 -3.70
N LEU A 94 -18.65 -12.98 -2.47
CA LEU A 94 -18.68 -12.12 -1.28
C LEU A 94 -17.49 -11.15 -1.22
N SER A 95 -16.31 -11.64 -1.59
CA SER A 95 -15.06 -10.88 -1.58
C SER A 95 -14.07 -11.53 -2.55
N PRO A 96 -12.95 -10.85 -2.87
CA PRO A 96 -11.91 -11.43 -3.73
C PRO A 96 -11.32 -12.73 -3.17
N ASN A 97 -11.38 -12.94 -1.86
CA ASN A 97 -10.90 -14.17 -1.21
C ASN A 97 -11.68 -15.42 -1.64
N TYR A 98 -12.92 -15.23 -2.10
CA TYR A 98 -13.80 -16.29 -2.59
C TYR A 98 -13.87 -16.36 -4.12
N PHE A 99 -13.02 -15.62 -4.84
CA PHE A 99 -13.08 -15.57 -6.30
C PHE A 99 -12.76 -16.91 -6.97
N TYR A 100 -12.12 -17.85 -6.26
CA TYR A 100 -11.93 -19.22 -6.74
C TYR A 100 -13.25 -19.94 -7.07
N LEU A 101 -14.39 -19.47 -6.54
CA LEU A 101 -15.72 -19.98 -6.87
C LEU A 101 -16.19 -19.56 -8.28
N ALA A 102 -15.64 -18.47 -8.82
CA ALA A 102 -15.95 -17.96 -10.14
C ALA A 102 -14.89 -18.37 -11.18
N ASP A 103 -13.61 -18.18 -10.85
CA ASP A 103 -12.47 -18.59 -11.67
C ASP A 103 -11.24 -18.84 -10.78
N GLU A 104 -10.85 -20.10 -10.67
CA GLU A 104 -9.71 -20.52 -9.85
C GLU A 104 -8.38 -20.00 -10.40
N HIS A 105 -8.21 -19.93 -11.71
CA HIS A 105 -6.95 -19.50 -12.33
C HIS A 105 -6.70 -18.01 -12.09
N LEU A 106 -7.71 -17.18 -12.32
CA LEU A 106 -7.66 -15.74 -12.02
C LEU A 106 -7.48 -15.50 -10.51
N TYR A 107 -8.16 -16.28 -9.67
CA TYR A 107 -7.94 -16.22 -8.22
C TYR A 107 -6.49 -16.51 -7.84
N ARG A 108 -5.90 -17.58 -8.38
CA ARG A 108 -4.53 -17.95 -8.04
C ARG A 108 -3.52 -16.88 -8.44
N LEU A 109 -3.73 -16.20 -9.57
CA LEU A 109 -2.84 -15.16 -10.08
C LEU A 109 -2.98 -13.82 -9.34
N ASN A 110 -4.17 -13.46 -8.85
CA ASN A 110 -4.44 -12.10 -8.34
C ASN A 110 -4.75 -12.05 -6.85
N TRP A 111 -5.49 -13.03 -6.31
CA TRP A 111 -6.07 -12.95 -4.96
C TRP A 111 -5.64 -14.07 -4.00
N SER A 112 -4.85 -15.03 -4.47
CA SER A 112 -4.25 -16.02 -3.56
C SER A 112 -3.31 -15.38 -2.56
N ALA A 113 -3.11 -16.02 -1.40
CA ALA A 113 -2.15 -15.56 -0.40
C ALA A 113 -0.75 -15.37 -1.01
N TRP A 114 -0.35 -16.27 -1.93
CA TRP A 114 0.90 -16.15 -2.66
C TRP A 114 0.91 -14.93 -3.57
N ALA A 115 -0.11 -14.73 -4.41
CA ALA A 115 -0.20 -13.57 -5.30
C ALA A 115 -0.13 -12.24 -4.53
N LYS A 116 -0.86 -12.13 -3.42
CA LYS A 116 -0.82 -10.96 -2.54
C LYS A 116 0.59 -10.77 -1.94
N ALA A 117 1.20 -11.84 -1.45
CA ALA A 117 2.55 -11.79 -0.91
C ALA A 117 3.57 -11.35 -1.97
N THR A 118 3.51 -11.86 -3.20
CA THR A 118 4.44 -11.45 -4.27
C THR A 118 4.25 -9.99 -4.63
N ASN A 119 3.01 -9.51 -4.79
CA ASN A 119 2.72 -8.13 -5.15
C ASN A 119 3.28 -7.14 -4.09
N THR A 120 3.01 -7.40 -2.81
CA THR A 120 3.54 -6.57 -1.71
C THR A 120 5.06 -6.71 -1.55
N SER A 121 5.60 -7.93 -1.67
CA SER A 121 7.03 -8.19 -1.51
C SER A 121 7.85 -7.60 -2.65
N SER A 122 7.35 -7.59 -3.89
CA SER A 122 8.04 -7.00 -5.03
C SER A 122 8.27 -5.50 -4.84
N VAL A 123 7.29 -4.78 -4.27
CA VAL A 123 7.45 -3.36 -3.93
C VAL A 123 8.49 -3.19 -2.81
N VAL A 124 8.38 -3.95 -1.72
CA VAL A 124 9.33 -3.88 -0.59
C VAL A 124 10.76 -4.24 -1.03
N ILE A 125 10.92 -5.27 -1.85
CA ILE A 125 12.21 -5.71 -2.39
C ILE A 125 12.78 -4.64 -3.34
N ALA A 126 11.97 -4.03 -4.20
CA ALA A 126 12.43 -2.91 -5.03
C ALA A 126 12.89 -1.72 -4.18
N CYS A 127 12.20 -1.45 -3.07
CA CYS A 127 12.60 -0.43 -2.12
C CYS A 127 13.93 -0.76 -1.42
N LEU A 128 14.09 -2.01 -0.95
CA LEU A 128 15.26 -2.48 -0.19
C LEU A 128 16.51 -2.67 -1.06
N LEU A 129 16.36 -3.14 -2.30
CA LEU A 129 17.47 -3.31 -3.25
C LEU A 129 18.01 -1.96 -3.78
N GLY A 130 17.47 -0.84 -3.32
CA GLY A 130 17.96 0.48 -3.69
C GLY A 130 17.71 0.81 -5.16
N TRP A 131 16.68 0.23 -5.78
CA TRP A 131 16.22 0.55 -7.14
C TRP A 131 15.53 1.91 -7.22
N TYR A 132 15.99 2.86 -6.39
CA TYR A 132 15.76 4.29 -6.56
C TYR A 132 17.05 4.93 -7.09
N PRO A 133 17.43 4.69 -8.37
CA PRO A 133 18.57 5.40 -8.95
C PRO A 133 18.40 6.92 -8.80
N LEU A 134 17.15 7.43 -8.86
CA LEU A 134 16.83 8.84 -8.70
C LEU A 134 16.94 9.38 -7.25
N ALA A 135 16.59 8.61 -6.21
CA ALA A 135 16.75 9.05 -4.82
C ALA A 135 18.21 9.01 -4.34
N ARG A 136 19.02 8.08 -4.86
CA ARG A 136 20.48 8.14 -4.72
C ARG A 136 21.06 9.32 -5.48
N MET A 137 20.58 9.61 -6.70
CA MET A 137 21.08 10.72 -7.50
C MET A 137 20.80 12.07 -6.83
N THR A 138 19.61 12.29 -6.28
CA THR A 138 19.29 13.54 -5.56
C THR A 138 20.07 13.67 -4.26
N ARG A 139 20.25 12.60 -3.47
CA ARG A 139 21.13 12.61 -2.29
C ARG A 139 22.59 12.86 -2.66
N LEU A 140 23.08 12.28 -3.75
CA LEU A 140 24.45 12.47 -4.24
C LEU A 140 24.65 13.89 -4.77
N MET A 141 23.74 14.40 -5.60
CA MET A 141 23.77 15.79 -6.10
C MET A 141 23.68 16.81 -4.96
N ARG A 142 22.86 16.55 -3.93
CA ARG A 142 22.76 17.42 -2.75
C ARG A 142 24.04 17.41 -1.91
N ARG A 143 24.69 16.25 -1.76
CA ARG A 143 26.02 16.14 -1.10
C ARG A 143 27.11 16.85 -1.90
N LEU A 144 27.09 16.75 -3.23
CA LEU A 144 28.06 17.42 -4.11
C LEU A 144 27.85 18.94 -4.13
N ALA A 145 26.60 19.43 -4.09
CA ALA A 145 26.30 20.86 -4.02
C ALA A 145 26.72 21.50 -2.68
N VAL A 146 26.61 20.77 -1.57
CA VAL A 146 27.08 21.22 -0.25
C VAL A 146 28.60 21.15 -0.13
N ALA A 147 29.25 20.18 -0.79
CA ALA A 147 30.71 20.09 -0.83
C ALA A 147 31.37 21.19 -1.68
N GLY A 148 30.68 21.69 -2.72
CA GLY A 148 31.17 22.76 -3.59
C GLY A 148 30.94 24.20 -3.10
N THR A 149 30.34 24.39 -1.93
CA THR A 149 30.08 25.71 -1.32
C THR A 149 31.05 26.06 -0.18
N VAL A 150 32.03 25.19 0.12
CA VAL A 150 33.05 25.36 1.18
C VAL A 150 34.47 25.50 0.61
N SER A 151 34.60 25.98 -0.63
CA SER A 151 35.90 26.21 -1.30
C SER A 151 35.97 27.58 -1.92
#